data_AF-A0A8D1IHY0-F1
#
_entry.id   AF-A0A8D1IHY0-F1
#
_cell.length_a   1.000
_cell.length_b   1.000
_cell.length_c   1.000
_cell.angle_alpha   90.00
_cell.angle_beta   90.00
_cell.angle_gamma   90.00
#
_symmetry.space_group_name_H-M   'P 1'
#
loop_
_entity.id
_entity.type
_entity.pdbx_description
1 polymer ?
#
loop_
_entity_poly.entity_id
_entity_poly.type
_entity_poly.pdbx_seq_one_letter_code
_entity_poly.pdbx_strand_id
1 'polypeptide(L)' 'MSPPGGFLGPLEKQRLSFPLEKSISREAQMCQVNVPKMSTNQNVFPSQRDKVIQWLVTL' A
#
# COMPACT_ATOMS: atom_id res chain seq x y z
N MET A 1 -33.16 25.28 -4.11
CA MET A 1 -31.69 25.23 -4.10
C MET A 1 -31.27 24.15 -3.11
N SER A 2 -30.80 23.00 -3.60
CA SER A 2 -30.25 21.92 -2.77
C SER A 2 -28.73 22.03 -2.75
N PRO A 3 -28.03 21.68 -1.66
CA PRO A 3 -26.57 21.74 -1.63
C PRO A 3 -25.98 20.59 -2.47
N PRO A 4 -24.79 20.74 -3.06
CA PRO A 4 -24.08 19.67 -3.76
C PRO A 4 -23.51 18.69 -2.74
N GLY A 5 -24.38 17.88 -2.15
CA GLY A 5 -24.02 16.73 -1.34
C GLY A 5 -23.58 15.59 -2.24
N GLY A 6 -22.34 15.64 -2.74
CA GLY A 6 -21.65 14.46 -3.23
C GLY A 6 -21.24 13.58 -2.05
N PHE A 7 -22.23 13.04 -1.32
CA PHE A 7 -21.97 11.95 -0.40
C PHE A 7 -21.49 10.78 -1.24
N LEU A 8 -20.20 10.47 -1.09
CA LEU A 8 -19.68 9.13 -1.23
C LEU A 8 -20.64 8.22 -0.47
N GLY A 9 -21.59 7.61 -1.17
CA GLY A 9 -22.37 6.49 -0.65
C GLY A 9 -21.42 5.37 -0.24
N PRO A 10 -21.91 4.22 0.27
CA PRO A 10 -21.01 3.11 0.54
C PRO A 10 -20.16 2.93 -0.70
N LEU A 11 -18.83 3.01 -0.54
CA LEU A 11 -17.88 2.63 -1.58
C LEU A 11 -18.08 1.12 -1.74
N GLU A 12 -19.21 0.73 -2.33
CA GLU A 12 -19.50 -0.61 -2.79
C GLU A 12 -18.39 -0.85 -3.79
N LYS A 13 -17.33 -1.48 -3.25
CA LYS A 13 -16.02 -1.68 -3.85
C LYS A 13 -16.20 -1.75 -5.36
N GLN A 14 -15.88 -0.66 -6.05
CA GLN A 14 -16.08 -0.58 -7.49
C GLN A 14 -15.32 -1.76 -8.07
N ARG A 15 -16.06 -2.81 -8.48
CA ARG A 15 -15.45 -4.07 -8.88
C ARG A 15 -14.66 -3.78 -10.13
N LEU A 16 -13.36 -4.04 -10.07
CA LEU A 16 -12.49 -3.82 -11.20
C LEU A 16 -12.85 -4.86 -12.28
N SER A 17 -12.49 -4.59 -13.52
CA SER A 17 -12.68 -5.61 -14.56
C SER A 17 -11.87 -6.85 -14.20
N PHE A 18 -12.35 -8.04 -14.58
CA PHE A 18 -11.69 -9.31 -14.25
C PHE A 18 -10.19 -9.35 -14.61
N PRO A 19 -9.73 -8.83 -15.77
CA PRO A 19 -8.30 -8.74 -16.06
C PRO A 19 -7.53 -7.85 -15.08
N LEU A 20 -8.13 -6.73 -14.68
CA LEU A 20 -7.53 -5.76 -13.76
C LEU A 20 -7.44 -6.34 -12.34
N GLU A 21 -8.50 -6.97 -11.83
CA GLU A 21 -8.48 -7.67 -10.53
C GLU A 21 -7.36 -8.73 -10.48
N LYS A 22 -7.21 -9.50 -11.58
CA LYS A 22 -6.18 -10.54 -11.70
C LYS A 22 -4.77 -9.96 -11.77
N SER A 23 -4.58 -8.85 -12.49
CA SER A 23 -3.27 -8.18 -12.59
C SER A 23 -2.81 -7.62 -11.25
N ILE A 24 -3.70 -6.98 -10.50
CA ILE A 24 -3.42 -6.44 -9.16
C ILE A 24 -3.12 -7.56 -8.17
N SER A 25 -3.90 -8.64 -8.21
CA SER A 25 -3.67 -9.81 -7.34
C SER A 25 -2.30 -10.46 -7.62
N ARG A 26 -1.92 -10.57 -8.90
CA ARG A 26 -0.61 -11.09 -9.28
C ARG A 26 0.52 -10.18 -8.82
N GLU A 27 0.38 -8.87 -9.00
CA GLU A 27 1.38 -7.90 -8.56
C GLU A 27 1.58 -7.98 -7.04
N ALA A 28 0.50 -8.02 -6.27
CA ALA A 28 0.56 -8.17 -4.81
C ALA A 28 1.27 -9.46 -4.37
N GLN A 29 1.02 -10.57 -5.05
CA GLN A 29 1.71 -11.85 -4.78
C GLN A 29 3.20 -11.77 -5.13
N MET A 30 3.56 -11.16 -6.27
CA MET A 30 4.96 -10.98 -6.66
C MET A 30 5.70 -10.09 -5.66
N CYS A 31 5.08 -8.99 -5.22
CA CYS A 31 5.63 -8.15 -4.16
C CYS A 31 5.84 -8.94 -2.86
N GLN A 32 4.90 -9.81 -2.47
CA GLN A 32 5.05 -10.62 -1.27
C GLN A 32 6.19 -11.64 -1.36
N VAL A 33 6.45 -12.20 -2.54
CA VAL A 33 7.56 -13.14 -2.77
C VAL A 33 8.90 -12.43 -2.82
N ASN A 34 8.94 -11.24 -3.43
CA ASN A 34 10.18 -10.49 -3.67
C ASN A 34 10.60 -9.61 -2.49
N VAL A 35 9.66 -9.17 -1.65
CA VAL A 35 10.00 -8.43 -0.43
C VAL A 35 10.63 -9.42 0.55
N PRO A 36 11.89 -9.19 0.98
CA PRO A 36 12.49 -10.01 2.02
C PRO A 36 11.56 -10.05 3.21
N LYS A 37 11.19 -11.25 3.67
CA LYS A 37 10.38 -11.43 4.88
C LYS A 37 11.10 -10.71 6.03
N MET A 38 10.67 -9.49 6.33
CA MET A 38 11.12 -8.76 7.51
C MET A 38 10.77 -9.66 8.69
N SER A 39 11.80 -10.18 9.36
CA SER A 39 11.58 -10.92 10.58
C SER A 39 10.86 -9.97 11.55
N THR A 40 9.70 -10.38 12.06
CA THR A 40 8.89 -9.59 13.00
C THR A 40 9.66 -9.24 14.28
N ASN A 41 10.86 -9.81 14.46
CA ASN A 41 11.82 -9.55 15.53
C ASN A 41 12.97 -8.60 15.13
N GLN A 42 12.79 -7.75 14.11
CA GLN A 42 13.73 -6.65 13.89
C GLN A 42 13.46 -5.57 14.94
N ASN A 43 14.19 -5.64 16.06
CA ASN A 43 14.29 -4.55 17.03
C ASN A 43 15.14 -3.43 16.38
N VAL A 44 14.59 -2.79 15.35
CA VAL A 44 15.25 -1.68 14.66
C VAL A 44 15.20 -0.50 15.59
N PHE A 45 16.37 -0.12 16.12
CA PHE A 45 16.48 1.04 16.98
C PHE A 45 16.01 2.30 16.22
N PRO A 46 15.34 3.26 16.88
CA PRO A 46 14.84 4.48 16.25
C PRO A 46 15.90 5.17 15.37
N SER A 47 17.14 5.26 15.86
CA SER A 47 18.27 5.85 15.15
C SER A 47 18.69 5.12 13.87
N GLN A 48 18.43 3.82 13.74
CA GLN A 48 18.65 3.08 12.50
C GLN A 48 17.54 3.35 11.49
N ARG A 49 16.29 3.50 11.96
CA ARG A 49 15.17 3.89 11.09
C ARG A 49 15.38 5.29 10.52
N ASP A 50 15.78 6.24 11.36
CA ASP A 50 15.99 7.63 10.95
C ASP A 50 17.04 7.76 9.85
N LYS A 51 18.13 6.98 9.93
CA LYS A 51 19.16 6.94 8.88
C LYS A 51 18.64 6.38 7.55
N VAL A 52 17.82 5.35 7.59
CA VAL A 52 17.20 4.77 6.37
C VAL A 52 16.20 5.73 5.77
N ILE A 53 15.38 6.39 6.60
CA ILE A 53 14.43 7.41 6.17
C ILE A 53 15.19 8.59 5.54
N GLN A 54 16.25 9.07 6.18
CA GLN A 54 17.08 10.13 5.63
C GLN A 54 17.65 9.73 4.26
N TRP A 55 18.17 8.51 4.12
CA TRP A 55 18.66 8.01 2.83
C TRP A 55 17.56 7.97 1.76
N LEU A 56 16.36 7.48 2.10
CA LEU A 56 15.21 7.42 1.18
C LEU A 56 14.70 8.79 0.75
N VAL A 57 14.71 9.77 1.64
CA VAL A 57 14.26 11.14 1.36
C VAL A 57 15.29 11.91 0.51
N THR A 58 16.55 11.48 0.52
CA THR A 58 17.63 12.07 -0.30
C THR A 58 17.79 11.46 -1.70
N LEU A 59 17.01 10.42 -2.05
CA LEU A 59 16.91 9.88 -3.41
C LEU A 59 16.08 10.82 -4.32
#